data_AF-A0A6P4C709-F1
#
_entry.id   AF-A0A6P4C709-F1
#
_cell.length_a   1.000
_cell.length_b   1.000
_cell.length_c   1.000
_cell.angle_alpha   90.00
_cell.angle_beta   90.00
_cell.angle_gamma   90.00
#
_symmetry.space_group_name_H-M   'P 1'
#
loop_
_entity.id
_entity.type
_entity.pdbx_description
1 polymer ?
#
loop_
_entity_poly.entity_id
_entity_poly.type
_entity_poly.pdbx_seq_one_letter_code
_entity_poly.pdbx_strand_id
1 'polypeptide(L)'
;MDDHKSEDQHLVAAAQHILKALAASKAVSDDLRKTLLDFDIHLSAMSIVERSIKQLERKIKFAEGKIMAWKAKNSMIWDCSSKESSEYLEAVREVQAVAKLEEELVHILVKHKQYLEPESFANEAGSVDLVNPALIPDLKSIANVMFGSKYHQEFCQTFISSRRHALDEFFVVLEIERFSNENVMKMEGNCLNREIKKWIRAVKIVFQVYLVAERRLCKQILGDFNDSVYQFCFAEITLSFVLKLLNFGEAVATGNRSPEKLFCFLDIYEVLENLAVYVDILFFEEFGSFVRDEFHKLLNKFGEASKFTFLAFKSAIANDPSKARFPGGGVHHLTKYVMNFIKTLAEYGEALNLLLADETPADPDDDGHPLAREFWSVAATLESNLINKSKLYKDVALQHVFMMNNIHYMVQKAKSSELSLVFGDRWLRRHIAKFRDNARSYERVTWGPILSILKQENTESNCTSSKENLKKKCKDFNASFSETYRSQTGWCIPDTELREDVQILISQKVVHAYRQFTGRYLSSIDEKWKKYTVDDIENYVLDLFVGSPKSLHYFSSSAQILKRDKSV
;
A
#
# COMPACT_ATOMS: atom_id res chain seq x y z
N MET A 1 2.80 56.79 -17.25
CA MET A 1 2.54 55.46 -16.64
C MET A 1 1.03 55.15 -16.56
N ASP A 2 0.17 55.92 -17.24
CA ASP A 2 -1.28 55.68 -17.28
C ASP A 2 -1.73 54.92 -18.54
N ASP A 3 -0.99 54.99 -19.65
CA ASP A 3 -1.36 54.29 -20.90
C ASP A 3 -1.25 52.76 -20.80
N HIS A 4 -0.18 52.21 -20.21
CA HIS A 4 -0.04 50.75 -20.06
C HIS A 4 -1.08 50.11 -19.13
N LYS A 5 -1.71 50.87 -18.22
CA LYS A 5 -2.72 50.34 -17.28
C LYS A 5 -4.14 50.34 -17.85
N SER A 6 -4.38 51.10 -18.92
CA SER A 6 -5.63 51.06 -19.70
C SER A 6 -5.70 49.79 -20.54
N GLU A 7 -4.56 49.38 -21.12
CA GLU A 7 -4.43 48.16 -21.92
C GLU A 7 -4.80 46.90 -21.13
N ASP A 8 -4.37 46.77 -19.87
CA ASP A 8 -4.67 45.60 -19.02
C ASP A 8 -6.19 45.43 -18.75
N GLN A 9 -6.94 46.52 -18.57
CA GLN A 9 -8.39 46.45 -18.38
C GLN A 9 -9.13 46.06 -19.66
N HIS A 10 -8.63 46.51 -20.81
CA HIS A 10 -9.16 46.09 -22.11
C HIS A 10 -8.83 44.62 -22.41
N LEU A 11 -7.66 44.12 -21.98
CA LEU A 11 -7.27 42.72 -22.10
C LEU A 11 -8.14 41.80 -21.24
N VAL A 12 -8.43 42.17 -19.98
CA VAL A 12 -9.33 41.40 -19.10
C VAL A 12 -10.76 41.37 -19.65
N ALA A 13 -11.27 42.51 -20.15
CA ALA A 13 -12.59 42.57 -20.77
C ALA A 13 -12.66 41.75 -22.08
N ALA A 14 -11.60 41.76 -22.89
CA ALA A 14 -11.49 40.93 -24.08
C ALA A 14 -11.44 39.44 -23.72
N ALA A 15 -10.69 39.06 -22.69
CA ALA A 15 -10.62 37.69 -22.18
C ALA A 15 -12.00 37.21 -21.68
N GLN A 16 -12.73 38.02 -20.93
CA GLN A 16 -14.11 37.71 -20.49
C GLN A 16 -15.08 37.55 -21.67
N HIS A 17 -14.96 38.40 -22.70
CA HIS A 17 -15.78 38.27 -23.92
C HIS A 17 -15.47 36.97 -24.68
N ILE A 18 -14.19 36.60 -24.79
CA ILE A 18 -13.75 35.35 -25.42
C ILE A 18 -14.25 34.14 -24.62
N LEU A 19 -14.09 34.15 -23.29
CA LEU A 19 -14.56 33.08 -22.40
C LEU A 19 -16.07 32.86 -22.50
N LYS A 20 -16.86 33.94 -22.51
CA LYS A 20 -18.33 33.86 -22.67
C LYS A 20 -18.73 33.36 -24.05
N ALA A 21 -18.02 33.76 -25.10
CA ALA A 21 -18.26 33.26 -26.45
C ALA A 21 -17.91 31.76 -26.58
N LEU A 22 -16.83 31.31 -25.94
CA LEU A 22 -16.42 29.90 -25.91
C LEU A 22 -17.39 29.05 -25.08
N ALA A 23 -17.84 29.53 -23.92
CA ALA A 23 -18.81 28.83 -23.07
C ALA A 23 -20.19 28.68 -23.76
N ALA A 24 -20.58 29.66 -24.60
CA ALA A 24 -21.81 29.63 -25.38
C ALA A 24 -21.74 28.76 -26.65
N SER A 25 -20.55 28.27 -27.02
CA SER A 25 -20.36 27.42 -28.19
C SER A 25 -20.90 26.00 -27.95
N LYS A 26 -21.66 25.47 -28.92
CA LYS A 26 -22.16 24.09 -28.91
C LYS A 26 -21.07 23.04 -29.19
N ALA A 27 -19.85 23.46 -29.54
CA ALA A 27 -18.73 22.58 -29.87
C ALA A 27 -17.84 22.23 -28.65
N VAL A 28 -18.12 22.80 -27.48
CA VAL A 28 -17.33 22.65 -26.26
C VAL A 28 -17.96 21.59 -25.35
N SER A 29 -17.15 20.68 -24.79
CA SER A 29 -17.61 19.64 -23.85
C SER A 29 -18.11 20.28 -22.54
N ASP A 30 -19.02 19.59 -21.85
CA ASP A 30 -19.63 20.13 -20.62
C ASP A 30 -18.60 20.40 -19.50
N ASP A 31 -17.55 19.56 -19.38
CA ASP A 31 -16.44 19.79 -18.45
C ASP A 31 -15.66 21.06 -18.78
N LEU A 32 -15.36 21.29 -20.06
CA LEU A 32 -14.63 22.49 -20.48
C LEU A 32 -15.52 23.73 -20.30
N ARG A 33 -16.83 23.63 -20.56
CA ARG A 33 -17.79 24.70 -20.27
C ARG A 33 -17.83 25.06 -18.78
N LYS A 34 -17.77 24.06 -17.89
CA LYS A 34 -17.71 24.27 -16.43
C LYS A 34 -16.43 25.00 -16.03
N THR A 35 -15.27 24.59 -16.55
CA THR A 35 -14.00 25.30 -16.28
C THR A 35 -13.98 26.74 -16.82
N LEU A 36 -14.61 26.99 -17.97
CA LEU A 36 -14.68 28.33 -18.56
C LEU A 36 -15.61 29.26 -17.75
N LEU A 37 -16.68 28.72 -17.18
CA LEU A 37 -17.58 29.44 -16.26
C LEU A 37 -16.87 29.76 -14.94
N ASP A 38 -16.10 28.82 -14.41
CA ASP A 38 -15.30 29.01 -13.19
C ASP A 38 -14.24 30.11 -13.39
N PHE A 39 -13.53 30.10 -14.52
CA PHE A 39 -12.61 31.17 -14.90
C PHE A 39 -13.30 32.54 -15.06
N ASP A 40 -14.53 32.60 -15.59
CA ASP A 40 -15.30 33.86 -15.72
C ASP A 40 -15.73 34.40 -14.35
N ILE A 41 -16.09 33.52 -13.40
CA ILE A 41 -16.40 33.88 -12.02
C ILE A 41 -15.15 34.42 -11.32
N HIS A 42 -14.01 33.73 -11.44
CA HIS A 42 -12.72 34.16 -10.90
C HIS A 42 -12.26 35.51 -11.47
N LEU A 43 -12.35 35.71 -12.79
CA LEU A 43 -12.01 36.99 -13.44
C LEU A 43 -12.98 38.10 -13.04
N SER A 44 -14.27 37.79 -12.85
CA SER A 44 -15.27 38.75 -12.37
C SER A 44 -14.98 39.18 -10.92
N ALA A 45 -14.65 38.22 -10.04
CA ALA A 45 -14.23 38.48 -8.67
C ALA A 45 -12.95 39.33 -8.63
N MET A 46 -11.94 38.98 -9.44
CA MET A 46 -10.72 39.79 -9.59
C MET A 46 -11.01 41.21 -10.09
N SER A 47 -11.93 41.40 -11.04
CA SER A 47 -12.27 42.74 -11.55
C SER A 47 -12.98 43.61 -10.51
N ILE A 48 -13.76 43.01 -9.61
CA ILE A 48 -14.43 43.68 -8.49
C ILE A 48 -13.39 44.05 -7.42
N VAL A 49 -12.45 43.14 -7.13
CA VAL A 49 -11.33 43.40 -6.22
C VAL A 49 -10.42 44.50 -6.78
N GLU A 50 -10.08 44.47 -8.07
CA GLU A 50 -9.24 45.49 -8.72
C GLU A 50 -9.92 46.86 -8.77
N ARG A 51 -11.24 46.93 -9.00
CA ARG A 51 -12.02 48.17 -8.89
C ARG A 51 -12.03 48.72 -7.46
N SER A 52 -12.11 47.83 -6.47
CA SER A 52 -12.09 48.19 -5.05
C SER A 52 -10.70 48.69 -4.63
N ILE A 53 -9.63 48.03 -5.08
CA ILE A 53 -8.24 48.50 -4.95
C ILE A 53 -8.07 49.87 -5.60
N LYS A 54 -8.56 50.10 -6.83
CA LYS A 54 -8.50 51.42 -7.50
C LYS A 54 -9.30 52.49 -6.75
N GLN A 55 -10.33 52.12 -6.02
CA GLN A 55 -11.14 53.05 -5.23
C GLN A 55 -10.47 53.36 -3.89
N LEU A 56 -9.82 52.38 -3.29
CA LEU A 56 -8.99 52.51 -2.10
C LEU A 56 -7.71 53.33 -2.38
N GLU A 57 -6.98 53.03 -3.45
CA GLU A 57 -5.83 53.81 -3.93
C GLU A 57 -6.22 55.27 -4.19
N ARG A 58 -7.42 55.51 -4.74
CA ARG A 58 -7.93 56.87 -4.94
C ARG A 58 -8.25 57.56 -3.61
N LYS A 59 -8.82 56.85 -2.64
CA LYS A 59 -9.10 57.39 -1.30
C LYS A 59 -7.82 57.65 -0.51
N ILE A 60 -6.84 56.74 -0.56
CA ILE A 60 -5.53 56.89 0.07
C ILE A 60 -4.76 58.03 -0.61
N LYS A 61 -4.69 58.08 -1.96
CA LYS A 61 -4.09 59.25 -2.66
C LYS A 61 -4.82 60.55 -2.40
N PHE A 62 -6.13 60.52 -2.18
CA PHE A 62 -6.89 61.71 -1.84
C PHE A 62 -6.62 62.17 -0.40
N ALA A 63 -6.56 61.23 0.56
CA ALA A 63 -6.18 61.51 1.94
C ALA A 63 -4.72 61.95 2.05
N GLU A 64 -3.80 61.25 1.39
CA GLU A 64 -2.39 61.61 1.25
C GLU A 64 -2.24 62.96 0.54
N GLY A 65 -2.98 63.21 -0.54
CA GLY A 65 -2.99 64.48 -1.25
C GLY A 65 -3.48 65.62 -0.36
N LYS A 66 -4.53 65.42 0.45
CA LYS A 66 -4.97 66.39 1.45
C LYS A 66 -3.93 66.61 2.53
N ILE A 67 -3.28 65.56 3.02
CA ILE A 67 -2.26 65.64 4.08
C ILE A 67 -1.00 66.35 3.56
N MET A 68 -0.56 66.03 2.35
CA MET A 68 0.60 66.60 1.69
C MET A 68 0.35 68.03 1.21
N ALA A 69 -0.87 68.35 0.73
CA ALA A 69 -1.26 69.73 0.42
C ALA A 69 -1.26 70.60 1.69
N TRP A 70 -1.74 70.08 2.82
CA TRP A 70 -1.71 70.78 4.09
C TRP A 70 -0.26 71.00 4.58
N LYS A 71 0.58 69.97 4.47
CA LYS A 71 2.03 70.02 4.77
C LYS A 71 2.78 71.01 3.87
N ALA A 72 2.41 71.10 2.58
CA ALA A 72 3.02 72.01 1.61
C ALA A 72 2.56 73.47 1.78
N LYS A 73 1.33 73.69 2.26
CA LYS A 73 0.78 75.02 2.56
C LYS A 73 1.40 75.66 3.81
N ASN A 74 2.15 74.88 4.60
CA ASN A 74 2.80 75.28 5.85
C ASN A 74 1.83 76.00 6.82
N SER A 75 0.53 75.68 6.71
CA SER A 75 -0.55 76.33 7.47
C SER A 75 -0.66 75.70 8.84
N MET A 76 -0.73 76.50 9.91
CA MET A 76 -1.07 75.97 11.23
C MET A 76 -2.58 75.77 11.34
N ILE A 77 -3.04 74.88 12.23
CA ILE A 77 -4.47 74.58 12.46
C ILE A 77 -5.30 75.84 12.71
N TRP A 78 -4.67 76.89 13.21
CA TRP A 78 -5.24 78.20 13.53
C TRP A 78 -5.49 79.10 12.31
N ASP A 79 -4.92 78.78 11.14
CA ASP A 79 -4.99 79.59 9.91
C ASP A 79 -6.03 79.10 8.89
N CYS A 80 -6.75 78.01 9.18
CA CYS A 80 -7.69 77.34 8.27
C CYS A 80 -9.16 77.53 8.66
N SER A 81 -10.06 77.43 7.66
CA SER A 81 -11.50 77.39 7.92
C SER A 81 -11.86 76.15 8.76
N SER A 82 -12.82 76.27 9.67
CA SER A 82 -13.30 75.16 10.54
C SER A 82 -13.57 73.86 9.75
N LYS A 83 -14.06 74.00 8.52
CA LYS A 83 -14.36 72.89 7.61
C LYS A 83 -13.11 72.18 7.08
N GLU A 84 -12.09 72.93 6.63
CA GLU A 84 -10.84 72.34 6.12
C GLU A 84 -10.03 71.65 7.22
N SER A 85 -9.97 72.25 8.42
CA SER A 85 -9.32 71.64 9.58
C SER A 85 -10.04 70.38 10.06
N SER A 86 -11.39 70.37 10.01
CA SER A 86 -12.18 69.18 10.33
C SER A 86 -11.95 68.05 9.33
N GLU A 87 -11.97 68.35 8.03
CA GLU A 87 -11.75 67.35 6.97
C GLU A 87 -10.33 66.76 7.00
N TYR A 88 -9.32 67.56 7.35
CA TYR A 88 -7.94 67.07 7.55
C TYR A 88 -7.84 66.18 8.81
N LEU A 89 -8.38 66.63 9.95
CA LEU A 89 -8.35 65.87 11.20
C LEU A 89 -9.18 64.58 11.14
N GLU A 90 -10.25 64.55 10.35
CA GLU A 90 -11.05 63.36 10.09
C GLU A 90 -10.27 62.36 9.24
N ALA A 91 -9.67 62.80 8.12
CA ALA A 91 -8.84 61.94 7.28
C ALA A 91 -7.60 61.38 8.01
N VAL A 92 -6.92 62.19 8.83
CA VAL A 92 -5.78 61.73 9.63
C VAL A 92 -6.23 60.76 10.72
N ARG A 93 -7.38 61.02 11.39
CA ARG A 93 -7.92 60.11 12.40
C ARG A 93 -8.38 58.78 11.82
N GLU A 94 -9.01 58.78 10.65
CA GLU A 94 -9.40 57.55 9.97
C GLU A 94 -8.18 56.70 9.60
N VAL A 95 -7.15 57.29 8.99
CA VAL A 95 -5.91 56.56 8.62
C VAL A 95 -5.16 56.07 9.87
N GLN A 96 -5.03 56.89 10.92
CA GLN A 96 -4.38 56.48 12.17
C GLN A 96 -5.16 55.43 12.95
N ALA A 97 -6.50 55.48 12.93
CA ALA A 97 -7.33 54.50 13.62
C ALA A 97 -7.24 53.13 12.93
N VAL A 98 -7.24 53.09 11.59
CA VAL A 98 -7.09 51.86 10.82
C VAL A 98 -5.71 51.25 11.02
N ALA A 99 -4.64 52.06 10.96
CA ALA A 99 -3.28 51.58 11.22
C ALA A 99 -3.12 51.00 12.64
N LYS A 100 -3.72 51.64 13.66
CA LYS A 100 -3.70 51.12 15.03
C LYS A 100 -4.49 49.81 15.18
N LEU A 101 -5.63 49.69 14.50
CA LEU A 101 -6.44 48.46 14.50
C LEU A 101 -5.71 47.30 13.81
N GLU A 102 -4.97 47.57 12.73
CA GLU A 102 -4.08 46.58 12.10
C GLU A 102 -2.95 46.15 13.04
N GLU A 103 -2.28 47.09 13.71
CA GLU A 103 -1.25 46.79 14.71
C GLU A 103 -1.80 45.94 15.88
N GLU A 104 -2.98 46.29 16.39
CA GLU A 104 -3.65 45.52 17.45
C GLU A 104 -4.07 44.11 16.98
N LEU A 105 -4.58 43.99 15.76
CA LEU A 105 -4.91 42.69 15.14
C LEU A 105 -3.68 41.78 15.09
N VAL A 106 -2.55 42.29 14.58
CA VAL A 106 -1.29 41.55 14.52
C VAL A 106 -0.81 41.19 15.93
N HIS A 107 -0.86 42.15 16.87
CA HIS A 107 -0.44 41.91 18.26
C HIS A 107 -1.26 40.80 18.93
N ILE A 108 -2.58 40.77 18.75
CA ILE A 108 -3.45 39.72 19.32
C ILE A 108 -3.14 38.36 18.69
N LEU A 109 -3.08 38.29 17.36
CA LEU A 109 -2.87 37.04 16.63
C LEU A 109 -1.47 36.43 16.84
N VAL A 110 -0.43 37.26 16.98
CA VAL A 110 0.96 36.81 17.16
C VAL A 110 1.28 36.49 18.61
N LYS A 111 0.84 37.32 19.57
CA LYS A 111 1.26 37.22 20.98
C LYS A 111 0.43 36.23 21.79
N HIS A 112 -0.79 35.93 21.36
CA HIS A 112 -1.71 35.04 22.09
C HIS A 112 -2.10 33.79 21.29
N LYS A 113 -1.27 33.42 20.31
CA LYS A 113 -1.34 32.10 19.67
C LYS A 113 -1.04 31.01 20.70
N GLN A 114 -1.79 29.91 20.65
CA GLN A 114 -1.50 28.75 21.47
C GLN A 114 -0.53 27.82 20.73
N TYR A 115 0.53 27.39 21.42
CA TYR A 115 1.47 26.41 20.90
C TYR A 115 0.83 25.02 20.96
N LEU A 116 0.82 24.33 19.83
CA LEU A 116 0.28 23.00 19.68
C LEU A 116 1.40 21.96 19.81
N GLU A 117 1.37 21.18 20.88
CA GLU A 117 2.26 20.03 21.08
C GLU A 117 1.71 18.82 20.29
N PRO A 118 2.41 18.30 19.26
CA PRO A 118 1.93 17.23 18.39
C PRO A 118 1.47 15.95 19.12
N GLU A 119 2.04 15.68 20.30
CA GLU A 119 1.80 14.47 21.10
C GLU A 119 0.46 14.50 21.84
N SER A 120 -0.09 15.70 22.11
CA SER A 120 -1.40 15.87 22.77
C SER A 120 -2.60 15.45 21.91
N PHE A 121 -2.42 15.35 20.58
CA PHE A 121 -3.48 15.07 19.61
C PHE A 121 -3.75 13.58 19.37
N ALA A 122 -2.97 12.69 20.00
CA ALA A 122 -3.13 11.25 19.82
C ALA A 122 -4.34 10.67 20.58
N ASN A 123 -4.87 11.37 21.60
CA ASN A 123 -5.79 10.76 22.57
C ASN A 123 -7.14 11.44 22.78
N GLU A 124 -7.40 12.65 22.28
CA GLU A 124 -8.70 13.29 22.49
C GLU A 124 -9.20 14.04 21.26
N ALA A 125 -10.41 13.69 20.80
CA ALA A 125 -11.23 14.46 19.86
C ALA A 125 -11.78 15.74 20.53
N GLY A 126 -10.92 16.43 21.28
CA GLY A 126 -11.20 17.72 21.90
C GLY A 126 -11.08 18.83 20.87
N SER A 127 -11.98 19.81 20.96
CA SER A 127 -11.95 21.04 20.17
C SER A 127 -10.64 21.80 20.44
N VAL A 128 -9.65 21.68 19.56
CA VAL A 128 -8.36 22.39 19.65
C VAL A 128 -8.56 23.86 19.27
N ASP A 129 -8.24 24.79 20.16
CA ASP A 129 -8.29 26.23 19.90
C ASP A 129 -6.91 26.74 19.44
N LEU A 130 -6.85 27.41 18.28
CA LEU A 130 -5.59 27.95 17.73
C LEU A 130 -5.20 29.31 18.33
N VAL A 131 -6.17 29.98 18.94
CA VAL A 131 -6.06 31.28 19.58
C VAL A 131 -6.82 31.19 20.89
N ASN A 132 -6.37 31.89 21.93
CA ASN A 132 -7.09 31.95 23.19
C ASN A 132 -8.56 32.36 22.96
N PRO A 133 -9.55 31.51 23.32
CA PRO A 133 -10.97 31.79 23.10
C PRO A 133 -11.45 33.11 23.70
N ALA A 134 -10.81 33.58 24.77
CA ALA A 134 -11.12 34.85 25.41
C ALA A 134 -10.90 36.08 24.50
N LEU A 135 -10.07 35.95 23.46
CA LEU A 135 -9.72 37.03 22.53
C LEU A 135 -10.55 37.02 21.25
N ILE A 136 -11.39 35.99 21.04
CA ILE A 136 -12.29 35.92 19.88
C ILE A 136 -13.25 37.12 19.84
N PRO A 137 -13.87 37.57 20.96
CA PRO A 137 -14.73 38.75 20.95
C PRO A 137 -14.00 40.03 20.52
N ASP A 138 -12.73 40.17 20.93
CA ASP A 138 -11.91 41.33 20.57
C ASP A 138 -11.57 41.32 19.08
N LEU A 139 -11.17 40.16 18.54
CA LEU A 139 -10.93 39.97 17.11
C LEU A 139 -12.20 40.23 16.28
N LYS A 140 -13.37 39.80 16.76
CA LYS A 140 -14.66 40.13 16.15
C LYS A 140 -14.95 41.62 16.17
N SER A 141 -14.65 42.31 17.28
CA SER A 141 -14.86 43.75 17.39
C SER A 141 -14.02 44.50 16.37
N ILE A 142 -12.74 44.15 16.25
CA ILE A 142 -11.82 44.72 15.24
C ILE A 142 -12.34 44.44 13.82
N ALA A 143 -12.74 43.20 13.53
CA ALA A 143 -13.31 42.84 12.23
C ALA A 143 -14.56 43.68 11.92
N ASN A 144 -15.49 43.82 12.87
CA ASN A 144 -16.71 44.60 12.69
C ASN A 144 -16.43 46.08 12.35
N VAL A 145 -15.46 46.68 13.06
CA VAL A 145 -15.05 48.06 12.81
C VAL A 145 -14.40 48.19 11.43
N MET A 146 -13.44 47.33 11.09
CA MET A 146 -12.74 47.40 9.80
C MET A 146 -13.66 47.14 8.60
N PHE A 147 -14.60 46.19 8.71
CA PHE A 147 -15.60 45.92 7.67
C PHE A 147 -16.59 47.08 7.54
N GLY A 148 -17.07 47.65 8.66
CA GLY A 148 -17.95 48.82 8.67
C GLY A 148 -17.29 50.06 8.03
N SER A 149 -15.98 50.20 8.18
CA SER A 149 -15.17 51.28 7.60
C SER A 149 -14.69 51.01 6.17
N LYS A 150 -15.12 49.92 5.53
CA LYS A 150 -14.74 49.48 4.18
C LYS A 150 -13.28 49.02 4.00
N TYR A 151 -12.57 48.71 5.09
CA TYR A 151 -11.20 48.16 5.12
C TYR A 151 -11.18 46.63 5.28
N HIS A 152 -12.17 45.95 4.69
CA HIS A 152 -12.33 44.50 4.76
C HIS A 152 -11.17 43.74 4.09
N GLN A 153 -10.59 44.30 3.02
CA GLN A 153 -9.52 43.64 2.27
C GLN A 153 -8.22 43.61 3.07
N GLU A 154 -7.90 44.70 3.75
CA GLU A 154 -6.72 44.88 4.58
C GLU A 154 -6.80 44.02 5.84
N PHE A 155 -7.99 43.92 6.46
CA PHE A 155 -8.24 42.95 7.52
C PHE A 155 -7.97 41.52 7.03
N CYS A 156 -8.59 41.12 5.91
CA CYS A 156 -8.42 39.76 5.37
C CYS A 156 -6.96 39.45 5.02
N GLN A 157 -6.24 40.37 4.39
CA GLN A 157 -4.81 40.19 4.06
C GLN A 157 -3.95 40.03 5.30
N THR A 158 -4.16 40.88 6.31
CA THR A 158 -3.41 40.83 7.58
C THR A 158 -3.72 39.56 8.35
N PHE A 159 -5.00 39.18 8.42
CA PHE A 159 -5.44 37.94 9.03
C PHE A 159 -4.83 36.72 8.33
N ILE A 160 -4.98 36.61 7.01
CA ILE A 160 -4.40 35.51 6.21
C ILE A 160 -2.89 35.43 6.42
N SER A 161 -2.17 36.55 6.34
CA SER A 161 -0.72 36.60 6.53
C SER A 161 -0.29 36.10 7.91
N SER A 162 -0.96 36.56 8.97
CA SER A 162 -0.66 36.15 10.34
C SER A 162 -0.94 34.65 10.56
N ARG A 163 -2.08 34.15 10.05
CA ARG A 163 -2.45 32.73 10.15
C ARG A 163 -1.52 31.83 9.32
N ARG A 164 -1.09 32.26 8.12
CA ARG A 164 -0.08 31.56 7.31
C ARG A 164 1.26 31.43 8.06
N HIS A 165 1.70 32.50 8.74
CA HIS A 165 2.92 32.43 9.56
C HIS A 165 2.79 31.43 10.72
N ALA A 166 1.63 31.37 11.38
CA ALA A 166 1.38 30.37 12.42
C ALA A 166 1.38 28.94 11.87
N LEU A 167 0.82 28.74 10.68
CA LEU A 167 0.84 27.45 9.98
C LEU A 167 2.24 27.05 9.52
N ASP A 168 3.05 27.99 9.03
CA ASP A 168 4.48 27.76 8.72
C ASP A 168 5.23 27.25 9.96
N GLU A 169 5.10 27.92 11.11
CA GLU A 169 5.72 27.46 12.36
C GLU A 169 5.25 26.05 12.76
N PHE A 170 3.96 25.76 12.61
CA PHE A 170 3.42 24.43 12.88
C PHE A 170 4.01 23.37 11.95
N PHE A 171 4.26 23.72 10.69
CA PHE A 171 4.92 22.85 9.72
C PHE A 171 6.39 22.58 10.07
N VAL A 172 7.08 23.57 10.65
CA VAL A 172 8.45 23.36 11.19
C VAL A 172 8.42 22.37 12.35
N VAL A 173 7.47 22.48 13.27
CA VAL A 173 7.31 21.54 14.40
C VAL A 173 7.03 20.12 13.92
N LEU A 174 6.24 19.96 12.85
CA LEU A 174 5.99 18.66 12.22
C LEU A 174 7.14 18.16 11.32
N GLU A 175 8.25 18.91 11.24
CA GLU A 175 9.42 18.62 10.41
C GLU A 175 9.10 18.47 8.90
N ILE A 176 8.05 19.14 8.41
CA ILE A 176 7.54 19.00 7.03
C ILE A 176 8.51 19.58 5.98
N GLU A 177 9.44 20.45 6.38
CA GLU A 177 10.45 21.07 5.50
C GLU A 177 11.31 20.07 4.71
N ARG A 178 11.39 18.81 5.17
CA ARG A 178 12.18 17.75 4.53
C ARG A 178 11.50 17.10 3.33
N PHE A 179 10.23 17.39 3.09
CA PHE A 179 9.38 16.72 2.10
C PHE A 179 9.43 17.34 0.69
N SER A 180 10.56 17.92 0.26
CA SER A 180 10.69 18.44 -1.10
C SER A 180 10.80 17.32 -2.15
N ASN A 181 10.20 17.52 -3.33
CA ASN A 181 10.19 16.55 -4.44
C ASN A 181 11.59 16.10 -4.88
N GLU A 182 12.57 17.03 -4.86
CA GLU A 182 13.95 16.74 -5.23
C GLU A 182 14.65 15.78 -4.27
N ASN A 183 14.28 15.81 -2.99
CA ASN A 183 14.84 14.94 -1.97
C ASN A 183 14.27 13.52 -2.08
N VAL A 184 12.97 13.37 -2.39
CA VAL A 184 12.29 12.06 -2.51
C VAL A 184 12.93 11.18 -3.59
N MET A 185 13.25 11.76 -4.75
CA MET A 185 13.81 11.01 -5.88
C MET A 185 15.25 10.53 -5.65
N LYS A 186 15.97 11.12 -4.68
CA LYS A 186 17.37 10.81 -4.36
C LYS A 186 17.54 9.98 -3.07
N MET A 187 16.46 9.72 -2.34
CA MET A 187 16.51 9.01 -1.05
C MET A 187 16.63 7.50 -1.22
N GLU A 188 17.46 6.88 -0.38
CA GLU A 188 17.51 5.42 -0.22
C GLU A 188 16.21 4.88 0.42
N GLY A 189 15.81 3.66 0.03
CA GLY A 189 14.51 3.08 0.39
C GLY A 189 14.18 3.00 1.89
N ASN A 190 15.17 2.71 2.75
CA ASN A 190 14.95 2.64 4.20
C ASN A 190 14.74 4.02 4.84
N CYS A 191 15.42 5.05 4.32
CA CYS A 191 15.19 6.43 4.75
C CYS A 191 13.81 6.90 4.29
N LEU A 192 13.42 6.58 3.05
CA LEU A 192 12.12 6.93 2.49
C LEU A 192 10.96 6.37 3.34
N ASN A 193 11.03 5.10 3.77
CA ASN A 193 9.98 4.50 4.60
C ASN A 193 9.79 5.20 5.96
N ARG A 194 10.88 5.69 6.57
CA ARG A 194 10.79 6.48 7.81
C ARG A 194 10.12 7.83 7.55
N GLU A 195 10.49 8.50 6.47
CA GLU A 195 9.91 9.79 6.10
C GLU A 195 8.42 9.66 5.72
N ILE A 196 8.03 8.56 5.06
CA ILE A 196 6.62 8.28 4.76
C ILE A 196 5.81 8.08 6.04
N LYS A 197 6.34 7.36 7.04
CA LYS A 197 5.67 7.23 8.34
C LYS A 197 5.49 8.57 9.06
N LYS A 198 6.48 9.47 8.97
CA LYS A 198 6.35 10.84 9.47
C LYS A 198 5.30 11.63 8.71
N TRP A 199 5.32 11.55 7.38
CA TRP A 199 4.33 12.21 6.52
C TRP A 199 2.91 11.72 6.80
N ILE A 200 2.69 10.41 6.97
CA ILE A 200 1.39 9.84 7.35
C ILE A 200 0.86 10.47 8.65
N ARG A 201 1.72 10.60 9.67
CA ARG A 201 1.34 11.24 10.94
C ARG A 201 1.01 12.71 10.75
N ALA A 202 1.85 13.44 10.01
CA ALA A 202 1.65 14.84 9.72
C ALA A 202 0.34 15.10 8.97
N VAL A 203 0.04 14.31 7.94
CA VAL A 203 -1.20 14.41 7.15
C VAL A 203 -2.42 14.19 8.03
N LYS A 204 -2.42 13.16 8.90
CA LYS A 204 -3.53 12.93 9.85
C LYS A 204 -3.74 14.14 10.77
N ILE A 205 -2.68 14.64 11.40
CA ILE A 205 -2.75 15.79 12.31
C ILE A 205 -3.24 17.04 11.58
N VAL A 206 -2.69 17.34 10.40
CA VAL A 206 -3.06 18.53 9.64
C VAL A 206 -4.53 18.47 9.24
N PHE A 207 -5.00 17.37 8.64
CA PHE A 207 -6.37 17.28 8.14
C PHE A 207 -7.42 17.11 9.26
N GLN A 208 -7.16 16.32 10.29
CA GLN A 208 -8.17 16.04 11.33
C GLN A 208 -8.18 17.08 12.46
N VAL A 209 -7.06 17.78 12.69
CA VAL A 209 -6.93 18.70 13.82
C VAL A 209 -6.76 20.13 13.35
N TYR A 210 -5.65 20.43 12.67
CA TYR A 210 -5.30 21.81 12.37
C TYR A 210 -6.32 22.48 11.42
N LEU A 211 -6.62 21.85 10.29
CA LEU A 211 -7.53 22.43 9.29
C LEU A 211 -8.96 22.59 9.84
N VAL A 212 -9.42 21.65 10.67
CA VAL A 212 -10.71 21.76 11.36
C VAL A 212 -10.73 22.96 12.30
N ALA A 213 -9.67 23.14 13.10
CA ALA A 213 -9.56 24.26 14.03
C ALA A 213 -9.42 25.61 13.30
N GLU A 214 -8.67 25.67 12.19
CA GLU A 214 -8.49 26.88 11.38
C GLU A 214 -9.80 27.29 10.71
N ARG A 215 -10.53 26.33 10.13
CA ARG A 215 -11.86 26.60 9.55
C ARG A 215 -12.84 27.11 10.61
N ARG A 216 -12.82 26.52 11.81
CA ARG A 216 -13.65 27.00 12.92
C ARG A 216 -13.27 28.43 13.32
N LEU A 217 -11.99 28.75 13.44
CA LEU A 217 -11.52 30.09 13.78
C LEU A 217 -11.95 31.12 12.72
N CYS A 218 -11.73 30.82 11.43
CA CYS A 218 -12.19 31.65 10.33
C CYS A 218 -13.70 31.90 10.42
N LYS A 219 -14.50 30.85 10.60
CA LYS A 219 -15.96 30.97 10.73
C LYS A 219 -16.37 31.74 11.99
N GLN A 220 -15.69 31.54 13.10
CA GLN A 220 -15.95 32.28 14.33
C GLN A 220 -15.73 33.77 14.13
N ILE A 221 -14.63 34.21 13.52
CA ILE A 221 -14.30 35.65 13.38
C ILE A 221 -15.07 36.31 12.22
N LEU A 222 -15.19 35.62 11.09
CA LEU A 222 -15.66 36.20 9.82
C LEU A 222 -17.05 35.74 9.39
N GLY A 223 -17.67 34.77 10.10
CA GLY A 223 -18.96 34.20 9.73
C GLY A 223 -20.14 35.16 9.80
N ASP A 224 -20.02 36.27 10.55
CA ASP A 224 -21.10 37.25 10.72
C ASP A 224 -21.24 38.21 9.50
N PHE A 225 -20.29 38.20 8.55
CA PHE A 225 -20.28 39.13 7.41
C PHE A 225 -20.90 38.53 6.15
N ASN A 226 -20.24 37.53 5.57
CA ASN A 226 -20.66 36.79 4.39
C ASN A 226 -19.93 35.45 4.38
N ASP A 227 -20.66 34.37 4.11
CA ASP A 227 -20.10 33.01 4.12
C ASP A 227 -18.90 32.88 3.16
N SER A 228 -18.90 33.60 2.03
CA SER A 228 -17.79 33.57 1.08
C SER A 228 -16.48 34.14 1.64
N VAL A 229 -16.53 35.05 2.61
CA VAL A 229 -15.34 35.75 3.13
C VAL A 229 -14.50 34.82 4.00
N TYR A 230 -15.12 34.11 4.93
CA TYR A 230 -14.39 33.16 5.77
C TYR A 230 -13.90 31.94 4.96
N GLN A 231 -14.68 31.51 3.96
CA GLN A 231 -14.31 30.42 3.04
C GLN A 231 -13.08 30.79 2.22
N PHE A 232 -13.07 31.99 1.63
CA PHE A 232 -11.92 32.53 0.91
C PHE A 232 -10.68 32.60 1.81
N CYS A 233 -10.80 33.19 3.02
CA CYS A 233 -9.65 33.30 3.92
C CYS A 233 -9.11 31.93 4.34
N PHE A 234 -9.98 30.97 4.66
CA PHE A 234 -9.58 29.61 4.99
C PHE A 234 -8.87 28.91 3.83
N ALA A 235 -9.41 28.97 2.62
CA ALA A 235 -8.78 28.39 1.43
C ALA A 235 -7.40 29.02 1.20
N GLU A 236 -7.29 30.35 1.23
CA GLU A 236 -6.02 31.06 1.04
C GLU A 236 -4.98 30.69 2.11
N ILE A 237 -5.35 30.59 3.39
CA ILE A 237 -4.41 30.23 4.46
C ILE A 237 -3.83 28.84 4.21
N THR A 238 -4.65 27.90 3.75
CA THR A 238 -4.32 26.46 3.77
C THR A 238 -3.77 25.93 2.45
N LEU A 239 -4.13 26.54 1.31
CA LEU A 239 -3.87 26.02 -0.04
C LEU A 239 -2.40 25.65 -0.28
N SER A 240 -1.47 26.59 -0.09
CA SER A 240 -0.05 26.37 -0.39
C SER A 240 0.58 25.26 0.47
N PHE A 241 0.09 25.07 1.69
CA PHE A 241 0.56 24.09 2.65
C PHE A 241 0.05 22.69 2.35
N VAL A 242 -1.24 22.58 2.06
CA VAL A 242 -1.84 21.31 1.66
C VAL A 242 -1.20 20.83 0.36
N LEU A 243 -0.99 21.71 -0.62
CA LEU A 243 -0.30 21.35 -1.86
C LEU A 243 1.14 20.87 -1.62
N LYS A 244 1.91 21.47 -0.71
CA LYS A 244 3.24 20.96 -0.34
C LYS A 244 3.15 19.52 0.18
N LEU A 245 2.17 19.20 1.01
CA LEU A 245 1.96 17.83 1.53
C LEU A 245 1.56 16.86 0.44
N LEU A 246 0.62 17.24 -0.44
CA LEU A 246 0.14 16.40 -1.53
C LEU A 246 1.25 16.14 -2.57
N ASN A 247 2.05 17.15 -2.91
CA ASN A 247 3.18 17.03 -3.83
C ASN A 247 4.21 15.99 -3.37
N PHE A 248 4.50 15.91 -2.06
CA PHE A 248 5.35 14.85 -1.53
C PHE A 248 4.76 13.46 -1.78
N GLY A 249 3.48 13.27 -1.47
CA GLY A 249 2.77 12.03 -1.75
C GLY A 249 2.80 11.70 -3.24
N GLU A 250 2.67 12.70 -4.10
CA GLU A 250 2.72 12.53 -5.55
C GLU A 250 4.10 12.05 -6.03
N ALA A 251 5.18 12.62 -5.49
CA ALA A 251 6.54 12.17 -5.79
C ALA A 251 6.76 10.73 -5.34
N VAL A 252 6.23 10.35 -4.16
CA VAL A 252 6.29 8.97 -3.66
C VAL A 252 5.54 8.01 -4.59
N ALA A 253 4.32 8.36 -5.01
CA ALA A 253 3.49 7.55 -5.92
C ALA A 253 4.12 7.38 -7.32
N THR A 254 4.93 8.34 -7.75
CA THR A 254 5.63 8.33 -9.05
C THR A 254 6.95 7.56 -9.01
N GLY A 255 7.47 7.25 -7.81
CA GLY A 255 8.73 6.51 -7.65
C GLY A 255 8.69 5.07 -8.17
N ASN A 256 9.84 4.39 -8.11
CA ASN A 256 9.97 2.99 -8.55
C ASN A 256 8.94 2.09 -7.90
N ARG A 257 8.33 1.20 -8.69
CA ARG A 257 7.30 0.25 -8.27
C ARG A 257 7.93 -1.12 -8.07
N SER A 258 8.15 -1.51 -6.81
CA SER A 258 8.63 -2.84 -6.44
C SER A 258 7.63 -3.52 -5.50
N PRO A 259 7.59 -4.86 -5.42
CA PRO A 259 6.66 -5.56 -4.54
C PRO A 259 6.75 -5.10 -3.08
N GLU A 260 7.94 -4.76 -2.59
CA GLU A 260 8.17 -4.30 -1.21
C GLU A 260 7.52 -2.93 -0.95
N LYS A 261 7.41 -2.09 -1.98
CA LYS A 261 6.73 -0.79 -1.89
C LYS A 261 5.22 -0.88 -1.91
N LEU A 262 4.64 -2.03 -2.27
CA LEU A 262 3.19 -2.22 -2.27
C LEU A 262 2.61 -1.95 -0.87
N PHE A 263 3.23 -2.48 0.17
CA PHE A 263 2.80 -2.25 1.57
C PHE A 263 2.81 -0.77 1.92
N CYS A 264 3.84 -0.05 1.47
CA CYS A 264 3.94 1.39 1.70
C CYS A 264 2.85 2.18 0.95
N PHE A 265 2.49 1.77 -0.26
CA PHE A 265 1.39 2.39 -1.00
C PHE A 265 0.04 2.10 -0.36
N LEU A 266 -0.16 0.90 0.18
CA LEU A 266 -1.37 0.53 0.92
C LEU A 266 -1.48 1.31 2.24
N ASP A 267 -0.39 1.45 3.00
CA ASP A 267 -0.35 2.28 4.22
C ASP A 267 -0.80 3.72 3.94
N ILE A 268 -0.33 4.31 2.83
CA ILE A 268 -0.72 5.67 2.43
C ILE A 268 -2.18 5.69 1.96
N TYR A 269 -2.58 4.73 1.12
CA TYR A 269 -3.93 4.65 0.58
C TYR A 269 -4.98 4.55 1.69
N GLU A 270 -4.79 3.67 2.67
CA GLU A 270 -5.70 3.55 3.83
C GLU A 270 -5.88 4.86 4.57
N VAL A 271 -4.79 5.60 4.78
CA VAL A 271 -4.85 6.88 5.48
C VAL A 271 -5.56 7.93 4.66
N LEU A 272 -5.28 8.00 3.36
CA LEU A 272 -5.94 8.95 2.46
C LEU A 272 -7.42 8.64 2.30
N GLU A 273 -7.81 7.36 2.19
CA GLU A 273 -9.20 6.95 2.14
C GLU A 273 -9.93 7.43 3.40
N ASN A 274 -9.41 7.07 4.58
CA ASN A 274 -10.03 7.44 5.86
C ASN A 274 -10.17 8.97 6.04
N LEU A 275 -9.29 9.75 5.38
CA LEU A 275 -9.31 11.20 5.41
C LEU A 275 -10.21 11.83 4.32
N ALA A 276 -10.60 11.08 3.29
CA ALA A 276 -11.36 11.59 2.15
C ALA A 276 -12.68 12.26 2.60
N VAL A 277 -13.41 11.63 3.52
CA VAL A 277 -14.66 12.19 4.07
C VAL A 277 -14.41 13.51 4.81
N TYR A 278 -13.30 13.61 5.56
CA TYR A 278 -12.94 14.86 6.25
C TYR A 278 -12.58 15.97 5.25
N VAL A 279 -11.86 15.63 4.18
CA VAL A 279 -11.50 16.57 3.11
C VAL A 279 -12.75 17.08 2.41
N ASP A 280 -13.68 16.19 2.07
CA ASP A 280 -14.95 16.53 1.42
C ASP A 280 -15.79 17.47 2.28
N ILE A 281 -15.80 17.24 3.60
CA ILE A 281 -16.48 18.13 4.56
C ILE A 281 -15.75 19.47 4.67
N LEU A 282 -14.41 19.45 4.82
CA LEU A 282 -13.57 20.63 5.03
C LEU A 282 -13.59 21.60 3.85
N PHE A 283 -13.62 21.05 2.63
CA PHE A 283 -13.54 21.77 1.38
C PHE A 283 -14.78 21.48 0.52
N PHE A 284 -15.97 21.45 1.12
CA PHE A 284 -17.23 21.28 0.41
C PHE A 284 -17.50 22.44 -0.57
N GLU A 285 -17.11 23.65 -0.18
CA GLU A 285 -17.39 24.89 -0.92
C GLU A 285 -16.47 25.12 -2.13
N GLU A 286 -16.88 26.05 -3.01
CA GLU A 286 -16.22 26.34 -4.30
C GLU A 286 -14.76 26.78 -4.13
N PHE A 287 -14.45 27.69 -3.20
CA PHE A 287 -13.09 28.19 -2.93
C PHE A 287 -12.09 27.10 -2.51
N GLY A 288 -12.58 25.97 -1.97
CA GLY A 288 -11.77 24.83 -1.53
C GLY A 288 -11.71 23.67 -2.52
N SER A 289 -12.51 23.71 -3.58
CA SER A 289 -12.77 22.57 -4.47
C SER A 289 -11.50 22.02 -5.12
N PHE A 290 -10.56 22.89 -5.51
CA PHE A 290 -9.28 22.47 -6.08
C PHE A 290 -8.47 21.58 -5.13
N VAL A 291 -8.42 21.90 -3.84
CA VAL A 291 -7.67 21.09 -2.84
C VAL A 291 -8.29 19.71 -2.70
N ARG A 292 -9.62 19.65 -2.65
CA ARG A 292 -10.38 18.40 -2.62
C ARG A 292 -10.09 17.55 -3.87
N ASP A 293 -10.12 18.17 -5.04
CA ASP A 293 -9.86 17.47 -6.30
C ASP A 293 -8.42 16.94 -6.38
N GLU A 294 -7.42 17.73 -5.96
CA GLU A 294 -6.02 17.28 -5.88
C GLU A 294 -5.81 16.16 -4.85
N PHE A 295 -6.51 16.21 -3.72
CA PHE A 295 -6.48 15.15 -2.71
C PHE A 295 -7.01 13.83 -3.28
N HIS A 296 -8.18 13.86 -3.93
CA HIS A 296 -8.78 12.66 -4.53
C HIS A 296 -7.97 12.14 -5.72
N LYS A 297 -7.35 13.03 -6.52
CA LYS A 297 -6.37 12.61 -7.54
C LYS A 297 -5.21 11.84 -6.93
N LEU A 298 -4.66 12.31 -5.80
CA LEU A 298 -3.58 11.62 -5.11
C LEU A 298 -4.02 10.26 -4.56
N LEU A 299 -5.19 10.21 -3.92
CA LEU A 299 -5.81 8.96 -3.43
C LEU A 299 -5.93 7.93 -4.55
N ASN A 300 -6.52 8.33 -5.69
CA ASN A 300 -6.66 7.48 -6.87
C ASN A 300 -5.30 7.02 -7.41
N LYS A 301 -4.30 7.91 -7.46
CA LYS A 301 -2.94 7.58 -7.92
C LYS A 301 -2.28 6.51 -7.05
N PHE A 302 -2.47 6.54 -5.74
CA PHE A 302 -1.99 5.48 -4.84
C PHE A 302 -2.76 4.17 -5.01
N GLY A 303 -4.07 4.24 -5.27
CA GLY A 303 -4.87 3.06 -5.59
C GLY A 303 -4.40 2.39 -6.88
N GLU A 304 -4.20 3.15 -7.95
CA GLU A 304 -3.65 2.67 -9.23
C GLU A 304 -2.23 2.13 -9.08
N ALA A 305 -1.35 2.83 -8.35
CA ALA A 305 0.01 2.39 -8.10
C ALA A 305 0.03 1.04 -7.35
N SER A 306 -0.88 0.84 -6.40
CA SER A 306 -1.04 -0.42 -5.67
C SER A 306 -1.50 -1.55 -6.60
N LYS A 307 -2.56 -1.32 -7.39
CA LYS A 307 -3.06 -2.28 -8.40
C LYS A 307 -1.97 -2.68 -9.39
N PHE A 308 -1.27 -1.70 -9.96
CA PHE A 308 -0.20 -1.93 -10.92
C PHE A 308 0.95 -2.73 -10.31
N THR A 309 1.38 -2.38 -9.08
CA THR A 309 2.48 -3.07 -8.40
C THR A 309 2.10 -4.52 -8.08
N PHE A 310 0.85 -4.77 -7.68
CA PHE A 310 0.32 -6.12 -7.47
C PHE A 310 0.31 -6.95 -8.76
N LEU A 311 -0.13 -6.37 -9.89
CA LEU A 311 -0.08 -7.02 -11.20
C LEU A 311 1.36 -7.29 -11.66
N ALA A 312 2.28 -6.36 -11.44
CA ALA A 312 3.70 -6.52 -11.74
C ALA A 312 4.32 -7.66 -10.91
N PHE A 313 3.96 -7.76 -9.62
CA PHE A 313 4.36 -8.87 -8.77
C PHE A 313 3.88 -10.22 -9.31
N LYS A 314 2.61 -10.33 -9.70
CA LYS A 314 2.05 -11.54 -10.33
C LYS A 314 2.78 -11.92 -11.62
N SER A 315 3.08 -10.93 -12.47
CA SER A 315 3.87 -11.13 -13.69
C SER A 315 5.30 -11.58 -13.40
N ALA A 316 5.93 -11.04 -12.36
CA ALA A 316 7.28 -11.45 -11.92
C ALA A 316 7.31 -12.90 -11.44
N ILE A 317 6.26 -13.37 -10.75
CA ILE A 317 6.13 -14.79 -10.36
C ILE A 317 6.03 -15.68 -11.59
N ALA A 318 5.18 -15.30 -12.56
CA ALA A 318 4.98 -16.08 -13.78
C ALA A 318 6.30 -16.26 -14.55
N ASN A 319 7.06 -15.17 -14.65
CA ASN A 319 8.28 -15.06 -15.44
C ASN A 319 9.58 -15.34 -14.67
N ASP A 320 9.50 -15.83 -13.42
CA ASP A 320 10.69 -16.06 -12.58
C ASP A 320 11.70 -16.99 -13.30
N PRO A 321 12.93 -16.51 -13.58
CA PRO A 321 13.83 -17.10 -14.55
C PRO A 321 14.65 -18.28 -14.01
N SER A 322 14.28 -18.88 -12.87
CA SER A 322 15.08 -19.96 -12.29
C SER A 322 15.17 -21.17 -13.24
N LYS A 323 16.28 -21.25 -13.97
CA LYS A 323 16.64 -22.31 -14.93
C LYS A 323 17.35 -23.49 -14.26
N ALA A 324 17.74 -23.35 -12.99
CA ALA A 324 18.42 -24.39 -12.23
C ALA A 324 17.41 -25.25 -11.46
N ARG A 325 17.70 -26.55 -11.38
CA ARG A 325 16.92 -27.48 -10.53
C ARG A 325 17.13 -27.11 -9.07
N PHE A 326 16.06 -27.12 -8.29
CA PHE A 326 16.17 -26.93 -6.85
C PHE A 326 16.79 -28.18 -6.21
N PRO A 327 17.77 -28.06 -5.30
CA PRO A 327 18.42 -29.24 -4.71
C PRO A 327 17.42 -30.16 -4.01
N GLY A 328 17.53 -31.47 -4.27
CA GLY A 328 16.81 -32.53 -3.56
C GLY A 328 15.27 -32.53 -3.71
N GLY A 329 14.69 -31.69 -4.58
CA GLY A 329 13.23 -31.60 -4.72
C GLY A 329 12.52 -30.92 -3.56
N GLY A 330 13.24 -30.14 -2.72
CA GLY A 330 12.67 -29.45 -1.58
C GLY A 330 11.72 -28.29 -1.93
N VAL A 331 11.31 -27.53 -0.91
CA VAL A 331 10.46 -26.33 -1.08
C VAL A 331 11.26 -25.19 -1.72
N HIS A 332 10.81 -24.73 -2.88
CA HIS A 332 11.45 -23.68 -3.66
C HIS A 332 11.39 -22.32 -2.94
N HIS A 333 12.44 -21.49 -3.06
CA HIS A 333 12.49 -20.16 -2.42
C HIS A 333 11.34 -19.25 -2.87
N LEU A 334 10.99 -19.25 -4.16
CA LEU A 334 9.83 -18.53 -4.70
C LEU A 334 8.52 -18.90 -3.96
N THR A 335 8.28 -20.17 -3.66
CA THR A 335 7.09 -20.61 -2.92
C THR A 335 7.04 -19.98 -1.54
N LYS A 336 8.19 -19.95 -0.84
CA LYS A 336 8.29 -19.31 0.48
C LYS A 336 8.04 -17.80 0.40
N TYR A 337 8.67 -17.15 -0.57
CA TYR A 337 8.55 -15.72 -0.80
C TYR A 337 7.10 -15.31 -1.09
N VAL A 338 6.47 -15.94 -2.09
CA VAL A 338 5.11 -15.60 -2.51
C VAL A 338 4.10 -15.87 -1.40
N MET A 339 4.17 -17.02 -0.72
CA MET A 339 3.21 -17.32 0.34
C MET A 339 3.38 -16.43 1.57
N ASN A 340 4.61 -16.02 1.91
CA ASN A 340 4.82 -15.04 2.97
C ASN A 340 4.32 -13.64 2.55
N PHE A 341 4.53 -13.25 1.29
CA PHE A 341 4.06 -11.98 0.76
C PHE A 341 2.53 -11.88 0.78
N ILE A 342 1.83 -12.92 0.30
CA ILE A 342 0.36 -13.01 0.36
C ILE A 342 -0.12 -12.99 1.82
N LYS A 343 0.59 -13.67 2.73
CA LYS A 343 0.25 -13.63 4.16
C LYS A 343 0.25 -12.20 4.70
N THR A 344 1.31 -11.43 4.43
CA THR A 344 1.39 -10.03 4.87
C THR A 344 0.35 -9.16 4.17
N LEU A 345 0.07 -9.39 2.87
CA LEU A 345 -0.99 -8.66 2.17
C LEU A 345 -2.38 -8.90 2.74
N ALA A 346 -2.64 -10.07 3.34
CA ALA A 346 -3.92 -10.37 3.96
C ALA A 346 -4.26 -9.43 5.13
N GLU A 347 -3.24 -8.82 5.76
CA GLU A 347 -3.42 -7.82 6.82
C GLU A 347 -4.08 -6.53 6.29
N TYR A 348 -3.96 -6.25 4.98
CA TYR A 348 -4.56 -5.10 4.28
C TYR A 348 -5.91 -5.45 3.61
N GLY A 349 -6.64 -6.43 4.16
CA GLY A 349 -7.81 -7.02 3.52
C GLY A 349 -8.91 -6.01 3.16
N GLU A 350 -9.19 -5.03 4.02
CA GLU A 350 -10.21 -4.00 3.78
C GLU A 350 -9.82 -3.07 2.63
N ALA A 351 -8.61 -2.51 2.67
CA ALA A 351 -8.09 -1.64 1.63
C ALA A 351 -8.01 -2.34 0.27
N LEU A 352 -7.54 -3.59 0.26
CA LEU A 352 -7.47 -4.40 -0.94
C LEU A 352 -8.85 -4.77 -1.47
N ASN A 353 -9.85 -5.02 -0.60
CA ASN A 353 -11.22 -5.25 -1.06
C ASN A 353 -11.80 -4.00 -1.74
N LEU A 354 -11.54 -2.80 -1.22
CA LEU A 354 -11.97 -1.54 -1.86
C LEU A 354 -11.26 -1.33 -3.20
N LEU A 355 -9.95 -1.57 -3.26
CA LEU A 355 -9.18 -1.41 -4.48
C LEU A 355 -9.55 -2.45 -5.54
N LEU A 356 -9.65 -3.72 -5.15
CA LEU A 356 -9.83 -4.85 -6.05
C LEU A 356 -11.30 -5.20 -6.29
N ALA A 357 -12.25 -4.44 -5.71
CA ALA A 357 -13.65 -4.49 -6.10
C ALA A 357 -13.77 -4.12 -7.58
N ASP A 358 -13.78 -5.14 -8.43
CA ASP A 358 -13.98 -4.98 -9.86
C ASP A 358 -15.49 -4.90 -10.13
N GLU A 359 -15.90 -4.09 -11.13
CA GLU A 359 -17.29 -3.93 -11.56
C GLU A 359 -17.87 -5.19 -12.25
N THR A 360 -17.07 -6.25 -12.36
CA THR A 360 -17.49 -7.50 -12.99
C THR A 360 -18.43 -8.28 -12.06
N PRO A 361 -19.68 -8.54 -12.48
CA PRO A 361 -20.65 -9.20 -11.63
C PRO A 361 -20.11 -10.56 -11.19
N ALA A 362 -20.14 -10.78 -9.87
CA ALA A 362 -19.75 -12.04 -9.31
C ALA A 362 -20.57 -13.17 -9.95
N ASP A 363 -19.88 -14.19 -10.46
CA ASP A 363 -20.53 -15.44 -10.83
C ASP A 363 -21.28 -15.97 -9.59
N PRO A 364 -22.60 -16.24 -9.65
CA PRO A 364 -23.39 -16.60 -8.47
C PRO A 364 -22.94 -17.88 -7.75
N ASP A 365 -22.06 -18.68 -8.36
CA ASP A 365 -21.44 -19.88 -7.77
C ASP A 365 -20.08 -19.62 -7.10
N ASP A 366 -19.61 -18.36 -7.12
CA ASP A 366 -18.31 -17.97 -6.58
C ASP A 366 -18.44 -17.30 -5.21
N ASP A 367 -18.25 -18.12 -4.17
CA ASP A 367 -18.23 -17.71 -2.75
C ASP A 367 -17.04 -16.79 -2.39
N GLY A 368 -16.14 -16.48 -3.34
CA GLY A 368 -14.92 -15.73 -3.10
C GLY A 368 -15.09 -14.20 -3.21
N HIS A 369 -14.87 -13.48 -2.12
CA HIS A 369 -14.66 -12.01 -2.15
C HIS A 369 -13.53 -11.63 -3.14
N PRO A 370 -13.51 -10.39 -3.69
CA PRO A 370 -12.52 -9.97 -4.69
C PRO A 370 -11.06 -10.25 -4.31
N LEU A 371 -10.71 -10.06 -3.03
CA LEU A 371 -9.40 -10.40 -2.48
C LEU A 371 -9.06 -11.90 -2.62
N ALA A 372 -10.01 -12.78 -2.35
CA ALA A 372 -9.83 -14.23 -2.45
C ALA A 372 -9.52 -14.65 -3.89
N ARG A 373 -10.23 -14.08 -4.88
CA ARG A 373 -10.01 -14.33 -6.31
C ARG A 373 -8.59 -13.98 -6.72
N GLU A 374 -8.11 -12.81 -6.31
CA GLU A 374 -6.75 -12.38 -6.64
C GLU A 374 -5.69 -13.26 -5.96
N PHE A 375 -5.89 -13.64 -4.70
CA PHE A 375 -4.97 -14.53 -4.00
C PHE A 375 -4.95 -15.94 -4.62
N TRP A 376 -6.10 -16.47 -5.03
CA TRP A 376 -6.18 -17.71 -5.80
C TRP A 376 -5.44 -17.58 -7.13
N SER A 377 -5.56 -16.44 -7.79
CA SER A 377 -4.88 -16.18 -9.06
C SER A 377 -3.36 -16.13 -8.92
N VAL A 378 -2.85 -15.50 -7.85
CA VAL A 378 -1.41 -15.52 -7.53
C VAL A 378 -0.95 -16.94 -7.19
N ALA A 379 -1.70 -17.68 -6.38
CA ALA A 379 -1.38 -19.06 -6.04
C ALA A 379 -1.36 -19.99 -7.27
N ALA A 380 -2.31 -19.82 -8.19
CA ALA A 380 -2.36 -20.56 -9.45
C ALA A 380 -1.18 -20.20 -10.38
N THR A 381 -0.79 -18.93 -10.39
CA THR A 381 0.39 -18.45 -11.15
C THR A 381 1.68 -19.08 -10.61
N LEU A 382 1.83 -19.10 -9.28
CA LEU A 382 2.94 -19.79 -8.61
C LEU A 382 2.93 -21.29 -8.93
N GLU A 383 1.78 -21.97 -8.84
CA GLU A 383 1.66 -23.39 -9.16
C GLU A 383 2.08 -23.69 -10.61
N SER A 384 1.60 -22.90 -11.58
CA SER A 384 1.98 -23.03 -13.00
C SER A 384 3.49 -22.87 -13.20
N ASN A 385 4.09 -21.87 -12.56
CA ASN A 385 5.53 -21.66 -12.60
C ASN A 385 6.30 -22.85 -11.97
N LEU A 386 5.83 -23.39 -10.85
CA LEU A 386 6.40 -24.58 -10.21
C LEU A 386 6.28 -25.84 -11.08
N ILE A 387 5.17 -26.03 -11.80
CA ILE A 387 5.01 -27.12 -12.78
C ILE A 387 6.06 -27.01 -13.88
N ASN A 388 6.36 -25.80 -14.36
CA ASN A 388 7.41 -25.62 -15.36
C ASN A 388 8.80 -25.91 -14.79
N LYS A 389 9.05 -25.56 -13.53
CA LYS A 389 10.31 -25.87 -12.83
C LYS A 389 10.46 -27.36 -12.52
N SER A 390 9.38 -28.08 -12.22
CA SER A 390 9.44 -29.51 -11.98
C SER A 390 9.92 -30.26 -13.23
N LYS A 391 9.54 -29.81 -14.43
CA LYS A 391 10.03 -30.39 -15.71
C LYS A 391 11.55 -30.29 -15.91
N LEU A 392 12.27 -29.49 -15.11
CA LEU A 392 13.73 -29.43 -15.17
C LEU A 392 14.40 -30.69 -14.61
N TYR A 393 13.73 -31.47 -13.74
CA TYR A 393 14.26 -32.74 -13.25
C TYR A 393 14.10 -33.84 -14.30
N LYS A 394 15.15 -34.65 -14.47
CA LYS A 394 15.11 -35.81 -15.38
C LYS A 394 14.22 -36.94 -14.84
N ASP A 395 14.23 -37.13 -13.52
CA ASP A 395 13.45 -38.17 -12.86
C ASP A 395 12.02 -37.67 -12.60
N VAL A 396 11.03 -38.33 -13.21
CA VAL A 396 9.60 -38.02 -13.09
C VAL A 396 9.11 -38.17 -11.64
N ALA A 397 9.63 -39.13 -10.89
CA ALA A 397 9.26 -39.30 -9.48
C ALA A 397 9.74 -38.11 -8.64
N LEU A 398 10.92 -37.55 -8.94
CA LEU A 398 11.40 -36.34 -8.27
C LEU A 398 10.58 -35.09 -8.66
N GLN A 399 10.02 -35.03 -9.87
CA GLN A 399 9.08 -33.96 -10.26
C GLN A 399 7.84 -33.98 -9.35
N HIS A 400 7.27 -35.15 -9.09
CA HIS A 400 6.13 -35.31 -8.19
C HIS A 400 6.48 -34.98 -6.73
N VAL A 401 7.64 -35.40 -6.23
CA VAL A 401 8.10 -35.04 -4.88
C VAL A 401 8.26 -33.52 -4.74
N PHE A 402 8.84 -32.87 -5.75
CA PHE A 402 8.97 -31.41 -5.78
C PHE A 402 7.60 -30.72 -5.74
N MET A 403 6.65 -31.13 -6.59
CA MET A 403 5.31 -30.56 -6.59
C MET A 403 4.57 -30.80 -5.27
N MET A 404 4.68 -32.01 -4.71
CA MET A 404 4.10 -32.38 -3.42
C MET A 404 4.61 -31.47 -2.29
N ASN A 405 5.93 -31.29 -2.18
CA ASN A 405 6.54 -30.43 -1.16
C ASN A 405 6.06 -28.98 -1.25
N ASN A 406 6.00 -28.43 -2.46
CA ASN A 406 5.63 -27.02 -2.64
C ASN A 406 4.12 -26.80 -2.43
N ILE A 407 3.25 -27.68 -2.94
CA ILE A 407 1.79 -27.57 -2.73
C ILE A 407 1.46 -27.78 -1.25
N HIS A 408 2.10 -28.74 -0.56
CA HIS A 408 1.91 -28.93 0.88
C HIS A 408 2.31 -27.68 1.66
N TYR A 409 3.46 -27.08 1.32
CA TYR A 409 3.89 -25.82 1.95
C TYR A 409 2.88 -24.69 1.73
N MET A 410 2.33 -24.56 0.51
CA MET A 410 1.27 -23.58 0.22
C MET A 410 0.03 -23.83 1.08
N VAL A 411 -0.41 -25.08 1.23
CA VAL A 411 -1.54 -25.46 2.09
C VAL A 411 -1.25 -25.13 3.56
N GLN A 412 -0.06 -25.45 4.07
CA GLN A 412 0.31 -25.13 5.46
C GLN A 412 0.30 -23.62 5.73
N LYS A 413 0.75 -22.81 4.76
CA LYS A 413 0.68 -21.35 4.85
C LYS A 413 -0.76 -20.84 4.75
N ALA A 414 -1.57 -21.37 3.84
CA ALA A 414 -2.97 -20.98 3.68
C ALA A 414 -3.85 -21.35 4.88
N LYS A 415 -3.43 -22.31 5.71
CA LYS A 415 -4.10 -22.68 6.97
C LYS A 415 -3.86 -21.68 8.12
N SER A 416 -3.00 -20.67 7.97
CA SER A 416 -2.87 -19.65 9.02
C SER A 416 -4.17 -18.84 9.17
N SER A 417 -4.45 -18.35 10.38
CA SER A 417 -5.71 -17.70 10.78
C SER A 417 -6.23 -16.67 9.78
N GLU A 418 -5.35 -15.81 9.26
CA GLU A 418 -5.74 -14.73 8.35
C GLU A 418 -6.04 -15.26 6.94
N LEU A 419 -5.23 -16.21 6.46
CA LEU A 419 -5.34 -16.76 5.12
C LEU A 419 -6.43 -17.83 4.99
N SER A 420 -6.78 -18.52 6.08
CA SER A 420 -7.81 -19.56 6.04
C SER A 420 -9.18 -18.97 5.70
N LEU A 421 -9.46 -17.75 6.18
CA LEU A 421 -10.70 -17.03 5.88
C LEU A 421 -10.74 -16.58 4.42
N VAL A 422 -9.61 -16.13 3.87
CA VAL A 422 -9.53 -15.64 2.48
C VAL A 422 -9.54 -16.79 1.48
N PHE A 423 -8.75 -17.85 1.70
CA PHE A 423 -8.67 -18.98 0.77
C PHE A 423 -9.89 -19.91 0.86
N GLY A 424 -10.41 -20.12 2.07
CA GLY A 424 -11.58 -20.97 2.33
C GLY A 424 -11.34 -22.48 2.20
N ASP A 425 -12.26 -23.25 2.78
CA ASP A 425 -12.17 -24.73 2.84
C ASP A 425 -12.21 -25.41 1.48
N ARG A 426 -12.91 -24.82 0.50
CA ARG A 426 -13.00 -25.36 -0.86
C ARG A 426 -11.63 -25.39 -1.52
N TRP A 427 -10.88 -24.29 -1.45
CA TRP A 427 -9.53 -24.20 -1.99
C TRP A 427 -8.57 -25.14 -1.25
N LEU A 428 -8.63 -25.17 0.08
CA LEU A 428 -7.79 -26.05 0.92
C LEU A 428 -8.00 -27.53 0.57
N ARG A 429 -9.26 -28.00 0.50
CA ARG A 429 -9.58 -29.39 0.12
C ARG A 429 -9.03 -29.75 -1.25
N ARG A 430 -9.17 -28.86 -2.24
CA ARG A 430 -8.64 -29.06 -3.59
C ARG A 430 -7.12 -29.20 -3.59
N HIS A 431 -6.40 -28.35 -2.86
CA HIS A 431 -4.93 -28.41 -2.83
C HIS A 431 -4.40 -29.57 -1.97
N ILE A 432 -5.14 -29.97 -0.93
CA ILE A 432 -4.87 -31.21 -0.19
C ILE A 432 -4.97 -32.43 -1.11
N ALA A 433 -6.01 -32.52 -1.93
CA ALA A 433 -6.14 -33.58 -2.92
C ALA A 433 -4.96 -33.56 -3.91
N LYS A 434 -4.57 -32.39 -4.44
CA LYS A 434 -3.45 -32.26 -5.39
C LYS A 434 -2.12 -32.75 -4.84
N PHE A 435 -1.72 -32.40 -3.61
CA PHE A 435 -0.43 -32.88 -3.10
C PHE A 435 -0.48 -34.39 -2.80
N ARG A 436 -1.63 -34.91 -2.34
CA ARG A 436 -1.85 -36.37 -2.18
C ARG A 436 -1.81 -37.10 -3.51
N ASP A 437 -2.30 -36.50 -4.59
CA ASP A 437 -2.21 -37.05 -5.95
C ASP A 437 -0.78 -37.12 -6.46
N ASN A 438 0.04 -36.12 -6.11
CA ASN A 438 1.47 -36.15 -6.38
C ASN A 438 2.17 -37.24 -5.57
N ALA A 439 1.84 -37.42 -4.28
CA ALA A 439 2.35 -38.52 -3.47
C ALA A 439 2.03 -39.89 -4.08
N ARG A 440 0.77 -40.11 -4.49
CA ARG A 440 0.32 -41.34 -5.18
C ARG A 440 0.99 -41.53 -6.54
N SER A 441 1.25 -40.45 -7.28
CA SER A 441 1.90 -40.53 -8.58
C SER A 441 3.39 -40.83 -8.45
N TYR A 442 4.08 -40.21 -7.50
CA TYR A 442 5.45 -40.58 -7.11
C TYR A 442 5.52 -42.08 -6.77
N GLU A 443 4.59 -42.54 -5.93
CA GLU A 443 4.58 -43.93 -5.47
C GLU A 443 4.37 -44.89 -6.64
N ARG A 444 3.39 -44.63 -7.50
CA ARG A 444 3.11 -45.43 -8.69
C ARG A 444 4.28 -45.49 -9.66
N VAL A 445 4.94 -44.35 -9.92
CA VAL A 445 6.06 -44.25 -10.88
C VAL A 445 7.31 -44.94 -10.34
N THR A 446 7.63 -44.77 -9.06
CA THR A 446 8.81 -45.38 -8.43
C THR A 446 8.59 -46.86 -8.11
N TRP A 447 7.56 -47.15 -7.31
CA TRP A 447 7.39 -48.44 -6.67
C TRP A 447 6.54 -49.38 -7.51
N GLY A 448 5.69 -48.88 -8.41
CA GLY A 448 4.88 -49.72 -9.31
C GLY A 448 5.69 -50.78 -10.07
N PRO A 449 6.79 -50.40 -10.78
CA PRO A 449 7.67 -51.35 -11.46
C PRO A 449 8.40 -52.30 -10.51
N ILE A 450 8.83 -51.84 -9.33
CA ILE A 450 9.51 -52.69 -8.34
C ILE A 450 8.55 -53.73 -7.78
N LEU A 451 7.33 -53.32 -7.49
CA LEU A 451 6.28 -54.19 -6.96
C LEU A 451 5.78 -55.17 -8.04
N SER A 452 5.81 -54.83 -9.32
CA SER A 452 5.42 -55.77 -10.39
C SER A 452 6.39 -56.94 -10.55
N ILE A 453 7.68 -56.76 -10.25
CA ILE A 453 8.67 -57.86 -10.20
C ILE A 453 8.23 -58.92 -9.18
N LEU A 454 7.67 -58.48 -8.05
CA LEU A 454 7.19 -59.35 -6.97
C LEU A 454 5.80 -59.97 -7.26
N LYS A 455 5.08 -59.49 -8.28
CA LYS A 455 3.77 -60.04 -8.67
C LYS A 455 3.93 -61.33 -9.48
N GLN A 456 2.89 -62.16 -9.44
CA GLN A 456 2.80 -63.41 -10.18
C GLN A 456 2.34 -63.14 -11.63
N GLU A 457 2.96 -63.84 -12.59
CA GLU A 457 2.31 -64.09 -13.88
C GLU A 457 1.56 -65.42 -13.74
N ASN A 458 0.27 -65.42 -14.06
CA ASN A 458 -0.55 -66.63 -14.09
C ASN A 458 -0.07 -67.47 -15.28
N THR A 459 1.02 -68.20 -15.12
CA THR A 459 1.46 -69.18 -16.10
C THR A 459 1.83 -70.46 -15.37
N GLU A 460 0.95 -71.44 -15.55
CA GLU A 460 1.09 -72.80 -15.05
C GLU A 460 2.33 -73.48 -15.65
N SER A 461 2.88 -74.42 -14.88
CA SER A 461 3.79 -75.51 -15.28
C SER A 461 5.27 -75.18 -15.60
N ASN A 462 6.14 -75.34 -14.59
CA ASN A 462 7.31 -76.26 -14.57
C ASN A 462 8.24 -75.95 -13.36
N CYS A 463 8.53 -76.95 -12.52
CA CYS A 463 9.22 -76.76 -11.24
C CYS A 463 10.68 -76.29 -11.35
N THR A 464 11.39 -76.60 -12.42
CA THR A 464 12.80 -76.19 -12.62
C THR A 464 12.93 -74.77 -13.18
N SER A 465 12.07 -74.37 -14.12
CA SER A 465 11.97 -72.99 -14.61
C SER A 465 11.49 -72.03 -13.51
N SER A 466 10.73 -72.52 -12.53
CA SER A 466 10.25 -71.73 -11.39
C SER A 466 11.38 -71.22 -10.47
N LYS A 467 12.41 -72.04 -10.17
CA LYS A 467 13.51 -71.66 -9.28
C LYS A 467 14.45 -70.64 -9.91
N GLU A 468 14.79 -70.80 -11.19
CA GLU A 468 15.61 -69.83 -11.92
C GLU A 468 14.87 -68.51 -12.12
N ASN A 469 13.57 -68.55 -12.39
CA ASN A 469 12.72 -67.36 -12.46
C ASN A 469 12.64 -66.63 -11.11
N LEU A 470 12.44 -67.35 -9.99
CA LEU A 470 12.45 -66.76 -8.64
C LEU A 470 13.80 -66.12 -8.30
N LYS A 471 14.91 -66.77 -8.67
CA LYS A 471 16.26 -66.23 -8.51
C LYS A 471 16.45 -64.94 -9.30
N LYS A 472 15.97 -64.90 -10.55
CA LYS A 472 16.00 -63.70 -11.39
C LYS A 472 15.18 -62.57 -10.76
N LYS A 473 13.94 -62.83 -10.34
CA LYS A 473 13.07 -61.87 -9.64
C LYS A 473 13.71 -61.30 -8.37
N CYS A 474 14.37 -62.12 -7.55
CA CYS A 474 15.07 -61.65 -6.34
C CYS A 474 16.24 -60.72 -6.69
N LYS A 475 17.03 -61.07 -7.72
CA LYS A 475 18.13 -60.23 -8.18
C LYS A 475 17.65 -58.89 -8.73
N ASP A 476 16.62 -58.93 -9.58
CA ASP A 476 16.04 -57.74 -10.21
C ASP A 476 15.43 -56.82 -9.15
N PHE A 477 14.67 -57.37 -8.19
CA PHE A 477 14.15 -56.61 -7.05
C PHE A 477 15.28 -55.97 -6.23
N ASN A 478 16.31 -56.74 -5.85
CA ASN A 478 17.42 -56.22 -5.04
C ASN A 478 18.16 -55.10 -5.78
N ALA A 479 18.36 -55.22 -7.08
CA ALA A 479 19.01 -54.20 -7.91
C ALA A 479 18.16 -52.93 -7.95
N SER A 480 16.88 -53.03 -8.33
CA SER A 480 15.97 -51.89 -8.42
C SER A 480 15.76 -51.21 -7.06
N PHE A 481 15.56 -51.97 -5.98
CA PHE A 481 15.42 -51.42 -4.63
C PHE A 481 16.67 -50.65 -4.20
N SER A 482 17.86 -51.22 -4.43
CA SER A 482 19.13 -50.57 -4.04
C SER A 482 19.38 -49.27 -4.81
N GLU A 483 19.01 -49.25 -6.10
CA GLU A 483 19.13 -48.06 -6.95
C GLU A 483 18.16 -46.96 -6.51
N THR A 484 16.91 -47.32 -6.23
CA THR A 484 15.89 -46.39 -5.71
C THR A 484 16.32 -45.83 -4.36
N TYR A 485 16.76 -46.68 -3.43
CA TYR A 485 17.24 -46.25 -2.12
C TYR A 485 18.41 -45.26 -2.23
N ARG A 486 19.41 -45.58 -3.06
CA ARG A 486 20.56 -44.69 -3.29
C ARG A 486 20.14 -43.34 -3.85
N SER A 487 19.19 -43.33 -4.78
CA SER A 487 18.71 -42.09 -5.40
C SER A 487 17.89 -41.24 -4.44
N GLN A 488 16.97 -41.87 -3.69
CA GLN A 488 15.95 -41.16 -2.90
C GLN A 488 16.39 -40.74 -1.51
N THR A 489 17.44 -41.34 -0.96
CA THR A 489 18.08 -40.86 0.27
C THR A 489 18.68 -39.45 0.10
N GLY A 490 19.12 -39.12 -1.13
CA GLY A 490 19.56 -37.78 -1.51
C GLY A 490 18.42 -36.78 -1.80
N TRP A 491 17.15 -37.22 -1.81
CA TRP A 491 15.99 -36.33 -1.95
C TRP A 491 15.57 -35.80 -0.58
N CYS A 492 14.80 -34.71 -0.56
CA CYS A 492 14.42 -34.03 0.67
C CYS A 492 12.92 -33.74 0.70
N ILE A 493 12.24 -34.22 1.75
CA ILE A 493 10.91 -33.76 2.16
C ILE A 493 11.13 -33.01 3.47
N PRO A 494 11.12 -31.66 3.47
CA PRO A 494 11.46 -30.86 4.64
C PRO A 494 10.46 -30.97 5.80
N ASP A 495 9.18 -31.18 5.47
CA ASP A 495 8.10 -31.29 6.46
C ASP A 495 8.10 -32.70 7.07
N THR A 496 8.20 -32.79 8.39
CA THR A 496 8.37 -34.07 9.10
C THR A 496 7.12 -34.94 9.01
N GLU A 497 5.94 -34.35 9.21
CA GLU A 497 4.66 -35.07 9.14
C GLU A 497 4.42 -35.62 7.74
N LEU A 498 4.59 -34.80 6.70
CA LEU A 498 4.47 -35.26 5.31
C LEU A 498 5.48 -36.35 4.97
N ARG A 499 6.72 -36.23 5.47
CA ARG A 499 7.76 -37.24 5.23
C ARG A 499 7.37 -38.57 5.87
N GLU A 500 6.93 -38.54 7.11
CA GLU A 500 6.48 -39.73 7.84
C GLU A 500 5.28 -40.38 7.15
N ASP A 501 4.29 -39.60 6.72
CA ASP A 501 3.13 -40.10 5.97
C ASP A 501 3.54 -40.82 4.67
N VAL A 502 4.49 -40.24 3.92
CA VAL A 502 5.00 -40.84 2.68
C VAL A 502 5.83 -42.10 2.97
N GLN A 503 6.65 -42.09 4.02
CA GLN A 503 7.43 -43.25 4.44
C GLN A 503 6.51 -44.40 4.90
N ILE A 504 5.46 -44.10 5.67
CA ILE A 504 4.44 -45.07 6.08
C ILE A 504 3.73 -45.65 4.85
N LEU A 505 3.31 -44.81 3.91
CA LEU A 505 2.67 -45.23 2.66
C LEU A 505 3.55 -46.21 1.86
N ILE A 506 4.84 -45.90 1.72
CA ILE A 506 5.81 -46.75 1.02
C ILE A 506 6.02 -48.04 1.80
N SER A 507 6.27 -47.96 3.11
CA SER A 507 6.51 -49.11 3.97
C SER A 507 5.36 -50.09 3.89
N GLN A 508 4.11 -49.63 4.07
CA GLN A 508 2.91 -50.46 3.98
C GLN A 508 2.81 -51.22 2.66
N LYS A 509 3.20 -50.62 1.53
CA LYS A 509 3.11 -51.28 0.22
C LYS A 509 4.28 -52.23 -0.05
N VAL A 510 5.51 -51.76 0.16
CA VAL A 510 6.73 -52.50 -0.16
C VAL A 510 6.94 -53.65 0.80
N VAL A 511 6.80 -53.41 2.10
CA VAL A 511 6.93 -54.44 3.14
C VAL A 511 5.83 -55.50 2.97
N HIS A 512 4.59 -55.09 2.69
CA HIS A 512 3.51 -56.05 2.47
C HIS A 512 3.76 -56.94 1.24
N ALA A 513 4.12 -56.35 0.10
CA ALA A 513 4.41 -57.13 -1.12
C ALA A 513 5.63 -58.04 -0.92
N TYR A 514 6.69 -57.55 -0.27
CA TYR A 514 7.88 -58.34 0.02
C TYR A 514 7.61 -59.47 1.02
N ARG A 515 6.81 -59.23 2.07
CA ARG A 515 6.39 -60.24 3.04
C ARG A 515 5.54 -61.33 2.39
N GLN A 516 4.63 -60.97 1.47
CA GLN A 516 3.87 -61.96 0.71
C GLN A 516 4.76 -62.80 -0.21
N PHE A 517 5.68 -62.16 -0.92
CA PHE A 517 6.63 -62.85 -1.80
C PHE A 517 7.53 -63.80 -1.00
N THR A 518 8.17 -63.32 0.06
CA THR A 518 9.03 -64.13 0.92
C THR A 518 8.24 -65.26 1.57
N GLY A 519 7.08 -65.00 2.19
CA GLY A 519 6.25 -66.02 2.83
C GLY A 519 5.88 -67.20 1.92
N ARG A 520 5.66 -66.94 0.62
CA ARG A 520 5.29 -67.97 -0.36
C ARG A 520 6.48 -68.76 -0.92
N TYR A 521 7.67 -68.16 -1.01
CA TYR A 521 8.83 -68.75 -1.69
C TYR A 521 10.02 -69.05 -0.76
N LEU A 522 9.92 -68.72 0.53
CA LEU A 522 10.95 -68.88 1.56
C LEU A 522 11.46 -70.32 1.71
N SER A 523 10.62 -71.32 1.46
CA SER A 523 10.98 -72.75 1.50
C SER A 523 11.70 -73.25 0.24
N SER A 524 11.71 -72.47 -0.85
CA SER A 524 12.31 -72.83 -2.15
C SER A 524 13.53 -71.99 -2.53
N ILE A 525 13.85 -70.94 -1.77
CA ILE A 525 14.95 -70.00 -2.05
C ILE A 525 16.09 -70.16 -1.04
N ASP A 526 17.28 -70.48 -1.54
CA ASP A 526 18.54 -70.52 -0.78
C ASP A 526 18.85 -69.19 -0.08
N GLU A 527 19.39 -69.23 1.15
CA GLU A 527 19.75 -68.04 1.93
C GLU A 527 20.69 -67.07 1.20
N LYS A 528 21.52 -67.60 0.28
CA LYS A 528 22.44 -66.82 -0.55
C LYS A 528 21.78 -65.77 -1.45
N TRP A 529 20.46 -65.87 -1.68
CA TRP A 529 19.69 -64.95 -2.52
C TRP A 529 18.79 -63.99 -1.72
N LYS A 530 18.72 -64.17 -0.39
CA LYS A 530 18.01 -63.28 0.55
C LYS A 530 18.96 -62.17 0.98
N LYS A 531 18.92 -61.03 0.27
CA LYS A 531 19.80 -59.89 0.57
C LYS A 531 19.28 -59.01 1.71
N TYR A 532 17.97 -58.95 1.90
CA TYR A 532 17.31 -58.11 2.88
C TYR A 532 16.25 -58.93 3.63
N THR A 533 16.14 -58.72 4.93
CA THR A 533 14.99 -59.17 5.71
C THR A 533 13.82 -58.19 5.56
N VAL A 534 12.63 -58.59 6.02
CA VAL A 534 11.46 -57.71 6.06
C VAL A 534 11.75 -56.48 6.93
N ASP A 535 12.42 -56.68 8.06
CA ASP A 535 12.80 -55.61 9.00
C ASP A 535 13.87 -54.68 8.40
N ASP A 536 14.81 -55.22 7.61
CA ASP A 536 15.81 -54.40 6.91
C ASP A 536 15.13 -53.44 5.93
N ILE A 537 14.15 -53.92 5.16
CA ILE A 537 13.42 -53.08 4.19
C ILE A 537 12.65 -51.98 4.93
N GLU A 538 12.00 -52.30 6.05
CA GLU A 538 11.30 -51.32 6.86
C GLU A 538 12.24 -50.23 7.37
N ASN A 539 13.41 -50.61 7.90
CA ASN A 539 14.44 -49.66 8.34
C ASN A 539 14.99 -48.80 7.19
N TYR A 540 15.23 -49.37 6.01
CA TYR A 540 15.69 -48.59 4.85
C TYR A 540 14.63 -47.62 4.33
N VAL A 541 13.33 -47.90 4.46
CA VAL A 541 12.29 -46.94 4.06
C VAL A 541 12.30 -45.70 4.96
N LEU A 542 12.61 -45.84 6.24
CA LEU A 542 12.73 -44.71 7.19
C LEU A 542 13.88 -43.74 6.84
N ASP A 543 14.88 -44.21 6.10
CA ASP A 543 16.02 -43.42 5.66
C ASP A 543 15.75 -42.56 4.40
N LEU A 544 14.61 -42.77 3.73
CA LEU A 544 14.25 -42.04 2.52
C LEU A 544 13.91 -40.57 2.81
N PHE A 545 14.23 -39.69 1.87
CA PHE A 545 13.88 -38.25 1.89
C PHE A 545 14.51 -37.40 3.01
N VAL A 546 15.54 -37.91 3.69
CA VAL A 546 16.27 -37.17 4.73
C VAL A 546 17.19 -36.10 4.12
N GLY A 547 17.53 -36.20 2.83
CA GLY A 547 18.40 -35.26 2.13
C GLY A 547 19.90 -35.56 2.27
N SER A 548 20.25 -36.75 2.76
CA SER A 548 21.63 -37.23 2.86
C SER A 548 21.80 -38.48 1.98
N PRO A 549 22.58 -38.41 0.88
CA PRO A 549 22.80 -39.58 0.03
C PRO A 549 23.43 -40.71 0.84
N LYS A 550 22.71 -41.83 0.96
CA LYS A 550 23.20 -43.05 1.57
C LYS A 550 23.39 -44.11 0.49
N SER A 551 24.45 -44.89 0.62
CA SER A 551 24.61 -46.10 -0.19
C SER A 551 24.41 -47.30 0.72
N LEU A 552 23.78 -48.36 0.19
CA LEU A 552 23.71 -49.64 0.90
C LEU A 552 25.11 -50.23 0.94
N HIS A 553 25.81 -50.06 2.06
CA HIS A 553 27.06 -50.77 2.30
C HIS A 553 26.74 -52.26 2.43
N TYR A 554 27.40 -53.08 1.59
CA TYR A 554 27.35 -54.54 1.68
C TYR A 554 27.90 -54.98 3.05
N PHE A 555 27.02 -55.25 4.01
CA PHE A 555 27.37 -56.08 5.14
C PHE A 555 27.09 -57.53 4.76
N SER A 556 28.15 -58.25 4.37
CA SER A 556 28.15 -59.70 4.44
C SER A 556 27.77 -60.10 5.86
N SER A 557 26.56 -60.63 6.04
CA SER A 557 26.10 -61.18 7.31
C SER A 557 26.95 -62.41 7.65
N SER A 558 28.04 -62.19 8.37
CA SER A 558 28.79 -63.23 9.09
C SER A 558 29.79 -62.70 10.12
N ALA A 559 29.73 -61.44 10.55
CA ALA A 559 30.72 -60.94 11.51
C ALA A 559 30.28 -59.79 12.44
N GLN A 560 29.09 -59.83 13.08
CA GLN A 560 28.83 -58.95 14.24
C GLN A 560 27.99 -59.56 15.39
N ILE A 561 27.82 -60.88 15.47
CA ILE A 561 27.18 -61.49 16.65
C ILE A 561 28.14 -61.58 17.87
N LEU A 562 29.42 -61.20 17.77
CA LEU A 562 30.39 -61.41 18.85
C LEU A 562 31.10 -60.18 19.45
N LYS A 563 30.54 -58.97 19.32
CA LYS A 563 31.12 -57.78 19.99
C LYS A 563 30.17 -56.96 20.87
N ARG A 564 28.95 -57.45 21.13
CA ARG A 564 28.05 -56.82 22.13
C ARG A 564 28.12 -57.43 23.54
N ASP A 565 28.85 -58.53 23.73
CA ASP A 565 28.97 -59.23 25.04
C ASP A 565 30.30 -58.98 25.78
N LYS A 566 31.06 -57.93 25.45
CA LYS A 566 32.25 -57.55 26.23
C LYS A 566 32.30 -56.03 26.47
N SER A 567 31.36 -55.55 27.27
CA SER A 567 31.53 -54.37 28.11
C SER A 567 30.51 -54.42 29.24
N VAL A 568 30.80 -55.28 30.23
CA VAL A 568 30.49 -55.03 31.64
C VAL A 568 31.78 -54.55 32.28
#